data_AF-A0A818BMV4-F1
#
_entry.id   AF-A0A818BMV4-F1
#
_cell.length_a   1.000
_cell.length_b   1.000
_cell.length_c   1.000
_cell.angle_alpha   90.00
_cell.angle_beta   90.00
_cell.angle_gamma   90.00
#
_symmetry.space_group_name_H-M   'P 1'
#
loop_
_entity.id
_entity.type
_entity.pdbx_description
1 polymer ?
#
loop_
_entity_poly.entity_id
_entity_poly.type
_entity_poly.pdbx_seq_one_letter_code
_entity_poly.pdbx_strand_id
1 'polypeptide(L)' 'MASRARIEKMSAEVVDTNPYSRLMALQRMGIVQDYERIREFSVMIVGVGGVGSVAAEMLTRCGIGK' A
#
# COMPACT_ATOMS: atom_id res chain seq x y z
N MET A 1 -11.61 17.59 -3.54
CA MET A 1 -11.44 16.17 -3.17
C MET A 1 -11.21 16.10 -1.68
N ALA A 2 -12.00 15.33 -0.93
CA ALA A 2 -11.72 15.11 0.48
C ALA A 2 -10.43 14.29 0.63
N SER A 3 -9.47 14.76 1.43
CA SER A 3 -8.26 13.99 1.71
C SER A 3 -8.64 12.79 2.58
N ARG A 4 -8.13 11.60 2.25
CA ARG A 4 -8.38 10.42 3.07
C ARG A 4 -7.71 10.57 4.43
N ALA A 5 -8.40 10.20 5.51
CA ALA A 5 -7.80 10.12 6.84
C ALA A 5 -6.69 9.04 6.88
N ARG A 6 -5.70 9.25 7.76
CA ARG A 6 -4.65 8.26 8.01
C ARG A 6 -5.27 7.02 8.66
N ILE A 7 -4.88 5.85 8.18
CA ILE A 7 -5.31 4.54 8.71
C ILE A 7 -4.14 3.97 9.53
N GLU A 8 -4.30 3.88 10.85
CA GLU A 8 -3.25 3.38 11.75
C GLU A 8 -2.91 1.91 11.48
N LYS A 9 -3.92 1.04 11.35
CA LYS A 9 -3.76 -0.40 11.12
C LYS A 9 -4.46 -0.87 9.84
N MET A 10 -3.81 -1.72 9.04
CA MET A 10 -4.41 -2.27 7.83
C MET A 10 -5.50 -3.29 8.19
N SER A 11 -6.74 -3.01 7.80
CA SER A 11 -7.86 -3.93 7.99
C SER A 11 -8.05 -4.82 6.77
N ALA A 12 -8.38 -6.10 7.00
CA ALA A 12 -8.81 -7.04 5.95
C ALA A 12 -10.33 -7.04 5.73
N GLU A 13 -11.06 -6.13 6.40
CA GLU A 13 -12.50 -5.96 6.21
C GLU A 13 -12.81 -5.52 4.76
N VAL A 14 -13.79 -6.18 4.15
CA VAL A 14 -14.17 -5.94 2.76
C VAL A 14 -15.34 -4.96 2.73
N VAL A 15 -15.01 -3.67 2.71
CA VAL A 15 -15.94 -2.55 2.59
C VAL A 15 -15.39 -1.54 1.60
N ASP A 16 -16.27 -0.79 0.93
CA ASP A 16 -15.90 0.16 -0.13
C ASP A 16 -14.99 1.31 0.36
N THR A 17 -15.03 1.61 1.66
CA THR A 17 -14.24 2.68 2.29
C THR A 17 -12.82 2.25 2.66
N ASN A 18 -12.50 0.94 2.65
CA ASN A 18 -11.17 0.42 2.98
C ASN A 18 -10.29 0.34 1.71
N PRO A 19 -9.17 1.09 1.62
CA PRO A 19 -8.31 1.04 0.43
C PRO A 19 -7.59 -0.28 0.27
N TYR A 20 -7.36 -0.97 1.37
CA TYR A 20 -6.42 -2.07 1.47
C TYR A 20 -7.12 -3.42 1.36
N SER A 21 -8.45 -3.46 1.26
CA SER A 21 -9.25 -4.69 1.21
C SER A 21 -8.75 -5.69 0.17
N ARG A 22 -8.44 -5.23 -1.04
CA ARG A 22 -7.89 -6.06 -2.13
C ARG A 22 -6.43 -6.47 -1.91
N LEU A 23 -5.62 -5.63 -1.27
CA LEU A 23 -4.23 -5.94 -0.96
C LEU A 23 -4.13 -6.98 0.15
N MET A 24 -4.92 -6.83 1.21
CA MET A 24 -5.03 -7.80 2.31
C MET A 24 -5.62 -9.14 1.85
N ALA A 25 -6.35 -9.17 0.72
CA ALA A 25 -6.81 -10.42 0.12
C ALA A 25 -5.66 -11.31 -0.36
N LEU A 26 -4.51 -10.74 -0.77
CA LEU A 26 -3.32 -11.51 -1.17
C LEU A 26 -2.81 -12.41 -0.04
N GLN A 27 -3.01 -11.99 1.21
CA GLN A 27 -2.66 -12.78 2.38
C GLN A 27 -3.61 -13.95 2.61
N ARG A 28 -4.91 -13.75 2.38
CA ARG A 28 -5.90 -14.83 2.42
C ARG A 28 -5.70 -15.84 1.30
N MET A 29 -5.22 -15.39 0.15
CA MET A 29 -4.88 -16.24 -1.00
C MET A 29 -3.56 -17.02 -0.80
N GLY A 30 -2.83 -16.79 0.29
CA GLY A 30 -1.56 -17.45 0.57
C GLY A 30 -0.39 -16.99 -0.32
N ILE A 31 -0.56 -15.88 -1.06
CA ILE A 31 0.48 -15.32 -1.93
C ILE A 31 1.49 -14.52 -1.11
N VAL A 32 1.01 -13.76 -0.11
CA VAL A 32 1.85 -12.93 0.77
C VAL A 32 1.51 -13.25 2.22
N GLN A 33 2.45 -13.77 3.00
CA GLN A 33 2.14 -14.21 4.37
C GLN A 33 1.72 -13.08 5.33
N ASP A 34 2.32 -11.90 5.18
CA ASP A 34 2.05 -10.73 6.00
C ASP A 34 2.19 -9.48 5.14
N TYR A 35 1.05 -8.99 4.63
CA TYR A 35 1.04 -7.82 3.75
C TYR A 35 1.27 -6.52 4.54
N GLU A 36 0.87 -6.46 5.81
CA GLU A 36 0.96 -5.24 6.62
C GLU A 36 2.43 -4.82 6.86
N ARG A 37 3.35 -5.79 6.87
CA ARG A 37 4.81 -5.54 6.91
C ARG A 37 5.33 -4.59 5.84
N ILE A 38 4.62 -4.39 4.72
CA ILE A 38 5.04 -3.41 3.71
C ILE A 38 5.23 -2.00 4.30
N ARG A 39 4.48 -1.66 5.37
CA ARG A 39 4.57 -0.38 6.08
C ARG A 39 5.83 -0.20 6.92
N GLU A 40 6.61 -1.26 7.15
CA GLU A 40 7.87 -1.20 7.90
C GLU A 40 9.06 -0.83 7.01
N PHE A 41 8.92 -0.96 5.68
CA PHE A 41 9.99 -0.69 4.75
C PHE A 41 10.06 0.79 4.38
N SER A 42 11.29 1.26 4.13
CA SER A 42 11.58 2.57 3.55
C SER A 42 12.26 2.42 2.20
N VAL A 43 11.82 3.15 1.17
CA VAL A 43 12.36 3.08 -0.19
C VAL A 43 12.78 4.46 -0.67
N MET A 44 14.05 4.60 -1.07
CA MET A 44 14.55 5.81 -1.72
C MET A 44 14.53 5.63 -3.24
N ILE A 45 13.86 6.53 -3.95
CA ILE A 45 13.80 6.54 -5.41
C ILE A 45 14.76 7.62 -5.93
N VAL A 46 15.84 7.18 -6.61
CA VAL A 46 16.80 8.09 -7.25
C VAL A 46 16.43 8.24 -8.73
N GLY A 47 15.87 9.40 -9.07
CA GLY A 47 15.38 9.74 -10.40
C GLY A 47 13.86 9.55 -10.55
N VAL A 48 13.12 10.66 -10.53
CA VAL A 48 11.63 10.68 -10.59
C VAL A 48 11.14 11.05 -12.00
N GLY A 49 11.76 10.43 -13.02
CA GLY A 49 11.32 10.53 -14.42
C GLY A 49 10.17 9.56 -14.73
N GLY A 50 9.99 9.18 -15.99
CA GLY A 50 8.85 8.34 -16.41
C GLY A 50 8.67 7.03 -15.64
N VAL A 51 9.75 6.33 -15.31
CA VAL A 51 9.69 5.08 -14.52
C VAL A 51 9.60 5.38 -13.02
N GLY A 52 10.41 6.31 -12.53
CA GLY A 52 10.49 6.61 -11.10
C GLY A 52 9.19 7.19 -10.53
N SER A 53 8.47 7.99 -11.31
CA SER A 53 7.17 8.54 -10.91
C SER A 53 6.11 7.45 -10.77
N VAL A 54 6.02 6.53 -11.75
CA VAL A 54 5.08 5.40 -11.69
C VAL A 54 5.46 4.44 -10.57
N ALA A 55 6.74 4.14 -10.38
CA ALA A 55 7.20 3.32 -9.27
C ALA A 55 6.82 3.93 -7.91
N ALA A 56 7.01 5.24 -7.73
CA ALA A 56 6.59 5.96 -6.52
C ALA A 56 5.08 5.88 -6.30
N GLU A 57 4.29 6.06 -7.37
CA GLU A 57 2.83 5.95 -7.31
C GLU A 57 2.38 4.55 -6.89
N MET A 58 2.96 3.51 -7.50
CA MET A 58 2.60 2.12 -7.20
C MET A 58 2.96 1.75 -5.77
N LEU A 59 4.18 2.10 -5.31
CA LEU A 59 4.59 1.90 -3.91
C LEU A 59 3.66 2.63 -2.92
N THR A 60 3.27 3.86 -3.25
CA THR A 60 2.33 4.64 -2.43
C THR A 60 0.95 3.97 -2.36
N ARG A 61 0.44 3.48 -3.49
CA ARG A 61 -0.85 2.76 -3.55
C ARG A 61 -0.82 1.42 -2.81
N CYS A 62 0.33 0.74 -2.81
CA CYS A 62 0.56 -0.47 -2.00
C CYS A 62 0.67 -0.18 -0.50
N GLY A 63 0.94 1.07 -0.11
CA GLY A 63 1.02 1.48 1.30
C GLY A 63 2.42 1.32 1.89
N ILE A 64 3.48 1.58 1.11
CA ILE A 64 4.87 1.63 1.61
C ILE A 64 4.99 2.57 2.82
N GLY A 65 5.90 2.25 3.75
CA GLY A 65 6.09 3.00 4.99
C GLY A 65 6.68 4.40 4.79
N LYS A 66 7.80 4.48 4.09
CA LYS A 66 8.51 5.74 3.79
C LYS A 66 9.20 5.69 2.44
#